data_AF-A0A2W4SRY3-F1
#
_entry.id   AF-A0A2W4SRY3-F1
#
_cell.length_a   1.000
_cell.length_b   1.000
_cell.length_c   1.000
_cell.angle_alpha   90.00
_cell.angle_beta   90.00
_cell.angle_gamma   90.00
#
_symmetry.space_group_name_H-M   'P 1'
#
loop_
_entity.id
_entity.type
_entity.pdbx_description
1 polymer ?
#
loop_
_entity_poly.entity_id
_entity_poly.type
_entity_poly.pdbx_seq_one_letter_code
_entity_poly.pdbx_strand_id
1 'polypeptide(L)'
;MRKKEFIVHSSAADIEERLEHGESKTDWQRVKAMTQAEVERLSDEDEGALPEGWENTVVMGLPPRKKDVHIRLDSDILDWFKARGAGYQTRINAVLRSFVQTRQQSEHNKTS
;
A
#
# COMPACT_ATOMS: atom_id res chain seq x y z
N MET A 1 14.44 9.07 -13.66
CA MET A 1 13.31 9.55 -12.83
C MET A 1 12.04 9.65 -13.68
N ARG A 2 11.09 8.71 -13.54
CA ARG A 2 9.67 8.75 -14.01
C ARG A 2 8.96 7.61 -13.27
N LYS A 3 7.72 7.61 -12.74
CA LYS A 3 6.58 8.54 -12.61
C LYS A 3 5.74 7.99 -11.42
N LYS A 4 5.19 8.84 -10.54
CA LYS A 4 4.12 8.49 -9.59
C LYS A 4 2.86 9.22 -10.04
N GLU A 5 2.04 8.60 -10.88
CA GLU A 5 0.82 9.23 -11.43
C GLU A 5 -0.33 8.24 -11.69
N PHE A 6 -0.64 7.30 -10.78
CA PHE A 6 -1.72 6.34 -11.03
C PHE A 6 -2.81 6.19 -9.96
N ILE A 7 -2.75 6.94 -8.85
CA ILE A 7 -3.85 6.91 -7.88
C ILE A 7 -4.66 8.20 -8.03
N VAL A 8 -5.71 8.13 -8.86
CA VAL A 8 -6.67 9.23 -9.07
C VAL A 8 -7.75 9.11 -7.99
N HIS A 9 -7.96 10.17 -7.22
CA HIS A 9 -9.14 10.26 -6.35
C HIS A 9 -10.31 10.66 -7.23
N SER A 10 -11.22 9.71 -7.47
CA SER A 10 -12.44 9.93 -8.25
C SER A 10 -13.61 9.55 -7.35
N SER A 11 -14.66 10.38 -7.29
CA SER A 11 -15.90 9.98 -6.62
C SER A 11 -16.63 8.94 -7.47
N ALA A 12 -17.57 8.20 -6.86
CA ALA A 12 -18.36 7.20 -7.59
C ALA A 12 -19.13 7.83 -8.76
N ALA A 13 -19.63 9.06 -8.59
CA ALA A 13 -20.33 9.80 -9.65
C ALA A 13 -19.40 10.18 -10.81
N ASP A 14 -18.16 10.61 -10.50
CA ASP A 14 -17.17 10.94 -11.54
C ASP A 14 -16.74 9.69 -12.33
N ILE A 15 -16.73 8.52 -11.70
CA ILE A 15 -16.41 7.25 -12.38
C ILE A 15 -17.54 6.86 -13.33
N GLU A 16 -18.80 6.99 -12.88
CA GLU A 16 -19.99 6.68 -13.66
C GLU A 16 -20.10 7.57 -14.89
N GLU A 17 -19.94 8.88 -14.74
CA GLU A 17 -19.94 9.84 -15.85
C GLU A 17 -18.86 9.49 -16.89
N ARG A 18 -17.64 9.12 -16.45
CA ARG A 18 -16.55 8.76 -17.37
C ARG A 18 -16.78 7.42 -18.08
N LEU A 19 -17.49 6.50 -17.45
CA LEU A 19 -17.92 5.25 -18.07
C LEU A 19 -18.99 5.51 -19.14
N GLU A 20 -19.94 6.41 -18.88
CA GLU A 20 -20.98 6.84 -19.83
C GLU A 20 -20.40 7.57 -21.05
N HIS A 21 -19.35 8.37 -20.84
CA HIS A 21 -18.61 9.05 -21.91
C HIS A 21 -17.67 8.12 -22.69
N GLY A 22 -17.61 6.82 -22.36
CA GLY A 22 -16.81 5.83 -23.08
C GLY A 22 -15.30 5.92 -22.81
N GLU A 23 -14.88 6.62 -21.74
CA GLU A 23 -13.46 6.79 -21.38
C GLU A 23 -12.85 5.56 -20.68
N SER A 24 -13.61 4.46 -20.60
CA SER A 24 -13.08 3.19 -20.11
C SER A 24 -12.00 2.68 -21.05
N LYS A 25 -10.79 2.51 -20.53
CA LYS A 25 -9.69 1.83 -21.24
C LYS A 25 -9.85 0.30 -21.27
N THR A 26 -10.89 -0.22 -20.62
CA THR A 26 -11.19 -1.65 -20.53
C THR A 26 -12.21 -2.05 -21.59
N ASP A 27 -11.90 -3.10 -22.36
CA ASP A 27 -12.84 -3.76 -23.26
C ASP A 27 -13.84 -4.62 -22.46
N TRP A 28 -14.94 -3.99 -22.06
CA TRP A 28 -15.99 -4.64 -21.27
C TRP A 28 -16.78 -5.69 -22.04
N GLN A 29 -16.82 -5.63 -23.38
CA GLN A 29 -17.51 -6.62 -24.18
C GLN A 29 -16.76 -7.95 -24.13
N ARG A 30 -15.43 -7.89 -24.26
CA ARG A 30 -14.56 -9.06 -24.08
C ARG A 30 -14.67 -9.65 -22.68
N VAL A 31 -14.64 -8.82 -21.64
CA VAL A 31 -14.74 -9.30 -20.24
C VAL A 31 -16.08 -9.99 -19.99
N LYS A 32 -17.20 -9.43 -20.48
CA LYS A 32 -18.53 -10.04 -20.33
C LYS A 32 -18.71 -11.32 -21.13
N ALA A 33 -18.00 -11.49 -22.24
CA ALA A 33 -18.03 -12.68 -23.07
C ALA A 33 -17.07 -13.79 -22.59
N MET A 34 -16.16 -13.47 -21.67
CA MET A 34 -15.19 -14.43 -21.14
C MET A 34 -15.87 -15.40 -20.19
N THR A 35 -15.65 -16.70 -20.39
CA THR A 35 -16.23 -17.72 -19.52
C THR A 35 -15.44 -17.87 -18.23
N GLN A 36 -16.10 -18.30 -17.16
CA GLN A 36 -15.44 -18.55 -15.88
C GLN A 36 -14.28 -19.56 -15.99
N ALA A 37 -14.44 -20.59 -16.83
CA ALA A 37 -13.40 -21.58 -17.08
C ALA A 37 -12.19 -21.02 -17.86
N GLU A 38 -12.39 -19.96 -18.65
CA GLU A 38 -11.30 -19.22 -19.30
C GLU A 38 -10.55 -18.36 -18.28
N VAL A 39 -11.28 -17.71 -17.37
CA VAL A 39 -10.73 -16.90 -16.27
C VAL A 39 -9.81 -17.76 -15.39
N GLU A 40 -10.28 -18.94 -14.99
CA GLU A 40 -9.53 -19.85 -14.11
C GLU A 40 -8.23 -20.34 -14.76
N ARG A 41 -8.28 -20.75 -16.04
CA ARG A 41 -7.06 -21.16 -16.76
C ARG A 41 -6.04 -20.03 -16.89
N LEU A 42 -6.49 -18.81 -17.19
CA LEU A 42 -5.60 -17.65 -17.30
C LEU A 42 -5.00 -17.27 -15.94
N SER A 43 -5.77 -17.40 -14.85
CA SER A 43 -5.29 -17.14 -13.49
C SER A 43 -4.20 -18.14 -13.10
N ASP A 44 -4.41 -19.43 -13.35
CA ASP A 44 -3.45 -20.49 -13.03
C ASP A 44 -2.15 -20.39 -13.86
N GLU A 45 -2.22 -19.84 -15.09
CA GLU A 45 -1.06 -19.61 -15.94
C GLU A 45 -0.23 -18.37 -15.52
N ASP A 46 -0.86 -17.35 -14.94
CA ASP A 46 -0.24 -16.05 -14.61
C ASP A 46 0.22 -15.98 -13.13
N GLU A 47 -0.53 -16.60 -12.22
CA GLU A 47 -0.19 -16.67 -10.78
C GLU A 47 0.63 -17.93 -10.47
N GLY A 48 1.93 -17.86 -10.74
CA GLY A 48 2.89 -18.85 -10.23
C GLY A 48 2.88 -18.95 -8.70
N ALA A 49 3.58 -19.94 -8.15
CA ALA A 49 3.68 -20.14 -6.71
C ALA A 49 4.14 -18.85 -5.99
N LEU A 50 3.46 -18.52 -4.89
CA LEU A 50 3.80 -17.35 -4.08
C LEU A 50 5.27 -17.43 -3.63
N PRO A 51 6.04 -16.33 -3.71
CA PRO A 51 7.45 -16.33 -3.36
C PRO A 51 7.67 -16.67 -1.88
N GLU A 52 8.77 -17.36 -1.58
CA GLU A 52 9.14 -17.73 -0.21
C GLU A 52 9.18 -16.50 0.71
N GLY A 53 8.51 -16.57 1.87
CA GLY A 53 8.42 -15.46 2.83
C GLY A 53 7.33 -14.41 2.52
N TRP A 54 6.44 -14.65 1.54
CA TRP A 54 5.28 -13.78 1.28
C TRP A 54 4.44 -13.56 2.56
N GLU A 55 4.25 -14.61 3.35
CA GLU A 55 3.53 -14.62 4.63
C GLU A 55 4.08 -13.62 5.66
N ASN A 56 5.39 -13.39 5.69
CA ASN A 56 6.02 -12.44 6.61
C ASN A 56 5.81 -10.97 6.19
N THR A 57 5.35 -10.75 4.96
CA THR A 57 5.00 -9.43 4.44
C THR A 57 3.50 -9.13 4.62
N VAL A 58 2.69 -10.16 4.89
CA VAL A 58 1.25 -10.02 5.10
C VAL A 58 1.00 -9.49 6.51
N VAL A 59 0.71 -8.19 6.60
CA VAL A 59 0.10 -7.62 7.80
C VAL A 59 -1.38 -7.96 7.76
N MET A 60 -1.79 -8.97 8.54
CA MET A 60 -3.21 -9.32 8.67
C MET A 60 -4.01 -8.15 9.26
N GLY A 61 -5.03 -7.70 8.54
CA GLY A 61 -5.97 -6.67 8.97
C GLY A 61 -5.71 -5.29 8.35
N LEU A 62 -6.72 -4.42 8.43
CA LEU A 62 -6.57 -3.03 8.00
C LEU A 62 -5.58 -2.32 8.94
N PRO A 63 -4.56 -1.60 8.44
CA PRO A 63 -3.64 -0.89 9.31
C PRO A 63 -4.44 0.05 10.22
N PRO A 64 -4.13 0.09 11.53
CA PRO A 64 -4.88 0.92 12.47
C PRO A 64 -4.83 2.38 12.01
N ARG A 65 -5.96 3.08 12.18
CA ARG A 65 -6.07 4.50 11.78
C ARG A 65 -4.95 5.28 12.46
N LYS A 66 -4.18 6.02 11.67
CA LYS A 66 -3.13 6.91 12.18
C LYS A 66 -3.81 7.97 13.05
N LYS A 67 -3.26 8.22 14.23
CA LYS A 67 -3.67 9.35 15.07
C LYS A 67 -2.87 10.57 14.62
N ASP A 68 -3.57 11.69 14.42
CA ASP A 68 -2.90 12.97 14.20
C ASP A 68 -2.28 13.42 15.53
N VAL A 69 -0.98 13.68 15.53
CA VAL A 69 -0.22 14.07 16.71
C VAL A 69 0.76 15.16 16.34
N HIS A 70 0.78 16.23 17.13
CA HIS A 70 1.75 17.30 17.01
C HIS A 70 2.92 17.03 17.94
N ILE A 71 4.07 16.65 17.37
CA ILE A 71 5.33 16.43 18.11
C ILE A 71 6.37 17.46 17.65
N ARG A 72 7.26 17.85 18.57
CA ARG A 72 8.46 18.63 18.23
C ARG A 72 9.60 17.68 17.91
N LEU A 73 10.31 17.95 16.81
CA LEU A 73 11.50 17.24 16.39
C LEU A 73 12.62 18.26 16.20
N ASP A 74 13.85 17.84 16.44
CA ASP A 74 15.02 18.67 16.17
C ASP A 74 15.11 19.01 14.67
N SER A 75 15.63 20.20 14.37
CA SER A 75 15.66 20.73 13.00
C SER A 75 16.51 19.88 12.06
N ASP A 76 17.67 19.41 12.55
CA ASP A 76 18.61 18.58 11.80
C ASP A 76 18.02 17.21 11.42
N ILE A 77 17.28 16.57 12.33
CA ILE A 77 16.56 15.32 12.09
C ILE A 77 15.50 15.56 11.02
N LEU A 78 14.69 16.62 11.17
CA LEU A 78 13.64 16.93 10.22
C LEU A 78 14.18 17.19 8.82
N ASP A 79 15.28 17.95 8.71
CA ASP A 79 15.93 18.28 7.45
C ASP A 79 16.53 17.03 6.79
N TRP A 80 17.15 16.14 7.57
CA TRP A 80 17.65 14.86 7.07
C TRP A 80 16.54 14.01 6.43
N PHE A 81 15.39 13.91 7.09
CA PHE A 81 14.26 13.13 6.58
C PHE A 81 13.61 13.77 5.35
N LYS A 82 13.55 15.11 5.31
CA LYS A 82 13.05 15.89 4.15
C LYS A 82 13.97 15.78 2.94
N ALA A 83 15.29 15.78 3.14
CA ALA A 83 16.27 15.65 2.07
C ALA A 83 16.10 14.35 1.25
N ARG A 84 15.52 13.30 1.85
CA ARG A 84 15.17 12.03 1.19
C ARG A 84 13.84 12.05 0.42
N GLY A 85 13.26 13.23 0.21
CA GLY A 85 12.11 13.45 -0.67
C GLY A 85 10.74 13.32 0.01
N ALA A 86 9.68 13.24 -0.79
CA ALA A 86 8.31 13.13 -0.30
C ALA A 86 8.10 11.90 0.62
N GLY A 87 7.17 12.01 1.56
CA GLY A 87 6.85 10.92 2.50
C GLY A 87 7.75 10.85 3.74
N TYR A 88 8.46 11.93 4.08
CA TYR A 88 9.35 12.00 5.25
C TYR A 88 8.63 11.65 6.56
N GLN A 89 7.37 12.09 6.74
CA GLN A 89 6.54 11.72 7.89
C GLN A 89 6.30 10.20 7.99
N THR A 90 6.07 9.54 6.84
CA THR A 90 5.89 8.08 6.81
C THR A 90 7.18 7.36 7.19
N ARG A 91 8.34 7.87 6.75
CA ARG A 91 9.64 7.33 7.16
C ARG A 91 9.91 7.52 8.65
N ILE A 92 9.61 8.69 9.20
CA ILE A 92 9.70 8.95 10.65
C ILE A 92 8.86 7.92 11.42
N ASN A 93 7.61 7.74 11.01
CA ASN A 93 6.72 6.76 11.64
C ASN A 93 7.23 5.31 11.53
N ALA A 94 7.84 4.93 10.41
CA ALA A 94 8.43 3.60 10.23
C ALA A 94 9.61 3.36 11.19
N VAL A 95 10.48 4.36 11.37
CA VAL A 95 11.60 4.29 12.31
C VAL A 95 11.10 4.16 13.75
N LEU A 96 10.13 4.98 14.14
CA LEU A 96 9.52 4.91 15.48
C LEU A 96 8.88 3.53 15.73
N ARG A 97 8.18 2.97 14.74
CA ARG A 97 7.57 1.65 14.84
C ARG A 97 8.62 0.56 15.06
N SER A 98 9.69 0.57 14.27
CA SER A 98 10.78 -0.40 14.40
C SER A 98 11.42 -0.33 15.79
N PHE A 99 11.70 0.89 16.28
CA PHE A 99 12.26 1.09 17.61
C PHE A 99 11.35 0.52 18.72
N VAL A 100 10.05 0.80 18.66
CA VAL A 100 9.07 0.29 19.65
C VAL A 100 9.00 -1.24 19.60
N GLN A 101 8.95 -1.85 18.42
CA GLN A 101 8.90 -3.31 18.27
C GLN A 101 10.14 -3.99 18.88
N THR A 102 11.33 -3.50 18.57
CA THR A 102 12.59 -4.03 19.12
C THR A 102 12.64 -3.91 20.64
N ARG A 103 12.20 -2.76 21.19
CA ARG A 103 12.09 -2.56 22.65
C ARG A 103 11.13 -3.56 23.28
N GLN A 104 9.92 -3.70 22.74
CA GLN A 104 8.90 -4.62 23.26
C GLN A 104 9.39 -6.07 23.25
N GLN A 105 10.04 -6.51 22.17
CA GLN A 105 10.62 -7.87 22.11
C GLN A 105 11.67 -8.08 23.21
N SER A 106 12.55 -7.10 23.44
CA SER A 106 13.57 -7.19 24.49
C SER A 106 12.99 -7.20 25.91
N GLU A 107 11.86 -6.54 26.14
CA GLU A 107 11.16 -6.51 27.44
C GLU A 107 10.39 -7.81 27.69
N HIS A 108 9.75 -8.37 26.67
CA HIS A 108 9.11 -9.68 26.75
C HIS A 108 10.13 -10.78 27.04
N ASN A 109 11.30 -10.74 26.39
CA ASN A 109 12.35 -11.75 26.57
C ASN A 109 13.14 -11.64 27.90
N LYS A 110 12.94 -10.56 28.68
CA LYS A 110 13.49 -10.39 30.03
C LYS A 110 12.53 -10.81 31.14
N THR A 111 11.24 -10.97 30.80
CA THR A 111 10.17 -11.26 31.76
C THR A 111 9.73 -12.73 31.69
N SER A 112 10.20 -13.48 30.67
CA SER A 112 10.16 -14.95 30.59
C SER A 112 11.49 -15.54 31.01
#